data_AF-A0A350Q6J9-F1
#
_entry.id   AF-A0A350Q6J9-F1
#
_cell.length_a   1.000
_cell.length_b   1.000
_cell.length_c   1.000
_cell.angle_alpha   90.00
_cell.angle_beta   90.00
_cell.angle_gamma   90.00
#
_symmetry.space_group_name_H-M   'P 1'
#
loop_
_entity.id
_entity.type
_entity.pdbx_description
1 polymer ?
#
loop_
_entity_poly.entity_id
_entity_poly.type
_entity_poly.pdbx_seq_one_letter_code
_entity_poly.pdbx_strand_id
1 'polypeptide(L)'
;MGAVEPAITEAPADEQSVGEQSVQIPPQEFPNYSSPELVAYGLRSHHVESVREAVNGRPSPDEFGLLFHIGTPLQDQMGSITPSALHYFGTTRGSFVPDIDPATHRLMIHGLVDRELIFTMDELKRFPSV
;
A
#
# COMPACT_ATOMS: atom_id res chain seq x y z
N MET A 1 34.86 15.01 81.66
CA MET A 1 34.52 15.93 80.56
C MET A 1 33.45 15.25 79.74
N GLY A 2 32.19 15.67 79.93
CA GLY A 2 31.04 15.10 79.24
C GLY A 2 30.95 15.64 77.82
N ALA A 3 30.93 14.74 76.84
CA ALA A 3 30.61 15.06 75.45
C ALA A 3 29.14 14.70 75.22
N VAL A 4 28.42 15.66 74.64
CA VAL A 4 26.98 15.67 74.40
C VAL A 4 26.74 15.00 73.04
N GLU A 5 25.90 13.97 72.97
CA GLU A 5 25.48 13.38 71.69
C GLU A 5 24.49 14.31 70.98
N PRO A 6 24.63 14.56 69.67
CA PRO A 6 23.58 15.21 68.89
C PRO A 6 22.55 14.16 68.45
N ALA A 7 21.32 14.33 68.91
CA ALA A 7 20.16 13.61 68.41
C ALA A 7 19.86 14.09 66.98
N ILE A 8 20.14 13.24 65.99
CA ILE A 8 19.72 13.45 64.62
C ILE A 8 18.43 12.65 64.44
N THR A 9 17.30 13.34 64.41
CA THR A 9 16.00 12.77 64.08
C THR A 9 15.99 12.36 62.60
N GLU A 10 15.83 11.08 62.31
CA GLU A 10 15.53 10.60 60.95
C GLU A 10 14.14 11.10 60.55
N ALA A 11 14.09 11.96 59.53
CA ALA A 11 12.86 12.25 58.81
C ALA A 11 12.55 11.06 57.90
N PRO A 12 11.31 10.54 57.85
CA PRO A 12 10.97 9.48 56.92
C PRO A 12 11.16 10.00 55.49
N ALA A 13 11.98 9.30 54.72
CA ALA A 13 12.07 9.49 53.29
C ALA A 13 10.74 9.06 52.67
N ASP A 14 9.95 10.01 52.18
CA ASP A 14 8.89 9.72 51.24
C ASP A 14 9.56 9.18 49.97
N GLU A 15 9.65 7.85 49.87
CA GLU A 15 9.90 7.13 48.62
C GLU A 15 8.72 7.40 47.67
N GLN A 16 8.73 8.57 47.04
CA GLN A 16 7.98 8.76 45.80
C GLN A 16 8.66 7.91 44.74
N SER A 17 8.25 6.65 44.69
CA SER A 17 8.43 5.75 43.55
C SER A 17 7.88 6.47 42.33
N VAL A 18 8.77 7.15 41.60
CA VAL A 18 8.53 7.54 40.21
C VAL A 18 8.46 6.23 39.47
N GLY A 19 7.25 5.68 39.41
CA GLY A 19 6.99 4.46 38.65
C GLY A 19 7.55 4.66 37.26
N GLU A 20 8.54 3.84 36.90
CA GLU A 20 8.92 3.62 35.52
C GLU A 20 7.67 3.09 34.83
N GLN A 21 6.83 4.00 34.34
CA GLN A 21 5.85 3.66 33.33
C GLN A 21 6.69 3.35 32.10
N SER A 22 7.08 2.07 31.99
CA SER A 22 7.47 1.49 30.73
C SER A 22 6.32 1.80 29.77
N VAL A 23 6.52 2.82 28.94
CA VAL A 23 5.71 2.99 27.76
C VAL A 23 5.94 1.70 26.98
N GLN A 24 4.97 0.80 27.05
CA GLN A 24 4.98 -0.42 26.28
C GLN A 24 4.82 0.01 24.83
N ILE A 25 5.93 0.34 24.18
CA ILE A 25 5.97 0.56 22.74
C ILE A 25 5.55 -0.79 22.16
N PRO A 26 4.41 -0.89 21.46
CA PRO A 26 4.07 -2.13 20.78
C PRO A 26 5.26 -2.49 19.89
N PRO A 27 5.70 -3.76 19.83
CA PRO A 27 6.85 -4.12 19.02
C PRO A 27 6.58 -3.64 17.59
N GLN A 28 7.37 -2.66 17.16
CA GLN A 28 7.29 -2.16 15.80
C GLN A 28 7.88 -3.24 14.92
N GLU A 29 7.01 -4.08 14.34
CA GLU A 29 7.40 -5.08 13.36
C GLU A 29 7.92 -4.36 12.12
N PHE A 30 9.24 -4.16 12.07
CA PHE A 30 9.88 -3.62 10.89
C PHE A 30 9.80 -4.66 9.77
N PRO A 31 9.37 -4.28 8.56
CA PRO A 31 9.41 -5.17 7.42
C PRO A 31 10.82 -5.74 7.24
N ASN A 32 10.94 -7.04 7.01
CA ASN A 32 12.24 -7.64 6.74
C ASN A 32 12.69 -7.27 5.32
N TYR A 33 13.41 -6.15 5.17
CA TYR A 33 13.95 -5.67 3.91
C TYR A 33 14.96 -6.61 3.23
N SER A 34 15.32 -7.72 3.85
CA SER A 34 16.13 -8.79 3.23
C SER A 34 15.28 -9.87 2.55
N SER A 35 13.94 -9.78 2.60
CA SER A 35 13.08 -10.76 1.95
C SER A 35 13.11 -10.59 0.42
N PRO A 36 13.09 -11.70 -0.37
CA PRO A 36 13.12 -11.62 -1.82
C PRO A 36 12.01 -10.77 -2.44
N GLU A 37 10.81 -10.80 -1.86
CA GLU A 37 9.65 -10.03 -2.33
C GLU A 37 9.84 -8.52 -2.14
N LEU A 38 10.29 -8.11 -0.94
CA LEU A 38 10.57 -6.70 -0.65
C LEU A 38 11.73 -6.16 -1.48
N VAL A 39 12.74 -6.99 -1.76
CA VAL A 39 13.86 -6.60 -2.64
C VAL A 39 13.40 -6.48 -4.10
N ALA A 40 12.48 -7.35 -4.56
CA ALA A 40 12.05 -7.37 -5.96
C ALA A 40 11.13 -6.20 -6.34
N TYR A 41 10.20 -5.81 -5.47
CA TYR A 41 9.18 -4.80 -5.79
C TYR A 41 8.99 -3.74 -4.69
N GLY A 42 9.28 -4.11 -3.44
CA GLY A 42 9.08 -3.25 -2.27
C GLY A 42 7.65 -3.29 -1.72
N LEU A 43 7.43 -2.56 -0.62
CA LEU A 43 6.12 -2.37 0.00
C LEU A 43 5.89 -0.88 0.28
N ARG A 44 4.61 -0.49 0.25
CA ARG A 44 4.19 0.83 0.69
C ARG A 44 4.47 0.99 2.19
N SER A 45 4.82 2.21 2.61
CA SER A 45 4.96 2.53 4.03
C SER A 45 3.64 2.28 4.77
N HIS A 46 3.75 1.68 5.96
CA HIS A 46 2.62 1.37 6.84
C HIS A 46 1.91 2.61 7.38
N HIS A 47 2.55 3.79 7.33
CA HIS A 47 1.93 5.06 7.71
C HIS A 47 0.99 5.63 6.63
N VAL A 48 1.03 5.07 5.42
CA VAL A 48 0.20 5.59 4.33
C VAL A 48 -1.10 4.82 4.31
N GLU A 49 -2.19 5.53 4.61
CA GLU A 49 -3.53 4.94 4.78
C GLU A 49 -4.43 5.07 3.55
N SER A 50 -4.05 5.85 2.53
CA SER A 50 -4.91 6.07 1.36
C SER A 50 -5.16 4.75 0.64
N VAL A 51 -6.42 4.47 0.34
CA VAL A 51 -6.86 3.29 -0.42
C VAL A 51 -7.79 3.76 -1.52
N ARG A 52 -7.90 2.98 -2.60
CA ARG A 52 -8.92 3.22 -3.62
C ARG A 52 -10.32 3.15 -3.03
N GLU A 53 -11.21 4.00 -3.50
CA GLU A 53 -12.55 4.16 -2.96
C GLU A 53 -13.61 3.51 -3.86
N ALA A 54 -14.52 2.73 -3.28
CA ALA A 54 -15.64 2.16 -4.02
C ALA A 54 -16.56 3.27 -4.57
N VAL A 55 -16.75 3.33 -5.88
CA VAL A 55 -17.63 4.34 -6.49
C VAL A 55 -19.09 3.99 -6.17
N ASN A 56 -19.87 4.99 -5.74
CA ASN A 56 -21.29 4.87 -5.38
C ASN A 56 -21.59 3.82 -4.30
N GLY A 57 -20.62 3.53 -3.42
CA GLY A 57 -20.79 2.55 -2.34
C GLY A 57 -20.93 1.10 -2.81
N ARG A 58 -20.67 0.79 -4.09
CA ARG A 58 -20.70 -0.57 -4.60
C ARG A 58 -19.36 -1.26 -4.28
N PRO A 59 -19.35 -2.35 -3.48
CA PRO A 59 -18.12 -3.09 -3.21
C PRO A 59 -17.50 -3.59 -4.52
N SER A 60 -16.17 -3.59 -4.58
CA SER A 60 -15.38 -4.09 -5.71
C SER A 60 -14.13 -4.77 -5.15
N PRO A 61 -14.00 -6.11 -5.25
CA PRO A 61 -14.94 -7.03 -5.89
C PRO A 61 -16.32 -7.08 -5.20
N ASP A 62 -17.38 -7.34 -5.97
CA ASP A 62 -18.70 -7.65 -5.40
C ASP A 62 -18.80 -9.13 -4.97
N GLU A 63 -19.99 -9.56 -4.51
CA GLU A 63 -20.23 -10.94 -4.05
C GLU A 63 -19.90 -12.00 -5.11
N PHE A 64 -19.92 -11.63 -6.40
CA PHE A 64 -19.61 -12.52 -7.52
C PHE A 64 -18.14 -12.42 -7.96
N GLY A 65 -17.32 -11.64 -7.26
CA GLY A 65 -15.93 -11.39 -7.60
C GLY A 65 -15.74 -10.42 -8.77
N LEU A 66 -16.80 -9.72 -9.21
CA LEU A 66 -16.71 -8.76 -10.29
C LEU A 66 -16.19 -7.43 -9.76
N LEU A 67 -15.18 -6.88 -10.42
CA LEU A 67 -14.70 -5.53 -10.11
C LEU A 67 -15.57 -4.52 -10.83
N PHE A 68 -15.89 -3.41 -10.16
CA PHE A 68 -16.55 -2.25 -10.75
C PHE A 68 -15.59 -1.04 -10.74
N HIS A 69 -16.14 0.16 -10.90
CA HIS A 69 -15.37 1.39 -10.77
C HIS A 69 -14.85 1.58 -9.33
N ILE A 70 -13.54 1.71 -9.18
CA ILE A 70 -12.84 2.01 -7.93
C ILE A 70 -12.05 3.31 -8.13
N GLY A 71 -12.47 4.35 -7.41
CA GLY A 71 -11.95 5.70 -7.41
C GLY A 71 -10.53 5.81 -6.87
N THR A 72 -9.74 6.70 -7.46
CA THR A 72 -8.52 7.20 -6.81
C THR A 72 -8.91 8.17 -5.70
N PRO A 73 -8.32 8.09 -4.48
CA PRO A 73 -8.57 9.05 -3.40
C PRO A 73 -7.89 10.38 -3.73
N LEU A 74 -8.56 11.22 -4.54
CA LEU A 74 -7.97 12.46 -5.08
C LEU A 74 -7.57 13.44 -3.98
N GLN A 75 -8.29 13.45 -2.86
CA GLN A 75 -8.01 14.31 -1.71
C GLN A 75 -6.68 13.97 -1.01
N ASP A 76 -6.21 12.72 -1.14
CA ASP A 76 -4.95 12.27 -0.56
C ASP A 76 -3.77 12.39 -1.54
N GLN A 77 -4.06 12.69 -2.80
CA GLN A 77 -3.05 12.77 -3.84
C GLN A 77 -2.32 14.10 -3.85
N MET A 78 -1.01 14.02 -4.05
CA MET A 78 -0.14 15.17 -4.21
C MET A 78 0.58 15.09 -5.56
N GLY A 79 0.64 16.21 -6.28
CA GLY A 79 1.24 16.28 -7.61
C GLY A 79 0.33 15.78 -8.73
N SER A 80 0.91 15.57 -9.91
CA SER A 80 0.16 15.22 -11.13
C SER A 80 0.17 13.73 -11.47
N ILE A 81 1.11 12.95 -10.93
CA ILE A 81 1.26 11.53 -11.25
C ILE A 81 0.57 10.69 -10.16
N THR A 82 -0.45 9.93 -10.57
CA THR A 82 -1.11 9.00 -9.67
C THR A 82 -0.30 7.71 -9.51
N PRO A 83 0.06 7.29 -8.29
CA PRO A 83 0.78 6.04 -8.07
C PRO A 83 -0.02 4.84 -8.60
N SER A 84 0.66 3.83 -9.18
CA SER A 84 0.01 2.66 -9.77
C SER A 84 -0.92 1.92 -8.80
N ALA A 85 -0.60 1.91 -7.51
CA ALA A 85 -1.42 1.28 -6.46
C ALA A 85 -2.72 2.05 -6.15
N LEU A 86 -2.82 3.33 -6.52
CA LEU A 86 -3.98 4.20 -6.30
C LEU A 86 -4.67 4.60 -7.60
N HIS A 87 -4.13 4.21 -8.77
CA HIS A 87 -4.71 4.52 -10.06
C HIS A 87 -6.14 3.98 -10.18
N TYR A 88 -7.03 4.80 -10.71
CA TYR A 88 -8.43 4.48 -10.91
C TYR A 88 -8.57 3.16 -11.66
N PHE A 89 -9.47 2.31 -11.17
CA PHE A 89 -9.76 1.03 -11.80
C PHE A 89 -11.21 1.04 -12.28
N GLY A 90 -11.46 0.74 -13.56
CA GLY A 90 -12.80 0.78 -14.13
C GLY A 90 -13.04 -0.36 -15.10
N THR A 91 -14.08 -1.14 -14.85
CA THR A 91 -14.58 -2.16 -15.78
C THR A 91 -15.92 -1.72 -16.36
N THR A 92 -16.28 -2.24 -17.53
CA THR A 92 -17.61 -2.02 -18.11
C THR A 92 -18.53 -3.15 -17.66
N ARG A 93 -19.64 -2.81 -16.99
CA ARG A 93 -20.69 -3.75 -16.52
C ARG A 93 -20.26 -4.78 -15.46
N GLY A 94 -19.12 -4.58 -14.80
CA GLY A 94 -18.60 -5.55 -13.85
C GLY A 94 -17.94 -6.72 -14.57
N SER A 95 -16.64 -6.90 -14.36
CA SER A 95 -15.88 -7.96 -15.02
C SER A 95 -14.75 -8.47 -14.14
N PHE A 96 -14.29 -9.67 -14.44
CA PHE A 96 -13.02 -10.18 -13.93
C PHE A 96 -11.86 -9.48 -14.62
N VAL A 97 -10.72 -9.39 -13.93
CA VAL A 97 -9.45 -9.03 -14.55
C VAL A 97 -8.93 -10.26 -15.28
N PRO A 98 -8.71 -10.19 -16.60
CA PRO A 98 -8.17 -11.33 -17.32
C PRO A 98 -6.70 -11.53 -16.93
N ASP A 99 -6.34 -12.77 -16.61
CA ASP A 99 -4.95 -13.20 -16.50
C ASP A 99 -4.45 -13.53 -17.91
N ILE A 100 -3.63 -12.64 -18.47
CA ILE A 100 -3.20 -12.71 -19.87
C ILE A 100 -1.71 -13.01 -19.91
N ASP A 101 -1.35 -14.16 -20.47
CA ASP A 101 0.04 -14.46 -20.83
C ASP A 101 0.45 -13.61 -22.06
N PRO A 102 1.44 -12.71 -21.92
CA PRO A 102 1.90 -11.87 -23.03
C PRO A 102 2.44 -12.66 -24.23
N ALA A 103 2.94 -13.89 -24.03
CA ALA A 103 3.48 -14.71 -25.11
C ALA A 103 2.39 -15.25 -26.05
N THR A 104 1.20 -15.51 -25.51
CA THR A 104 0.04 -16.00 -26.27
C THR A 104 -0.90 -14.88 -26.71
N HIS A 105 -0.77 -13.68 -26.14
CA HIS A 105 -1.59 -12.53 -26.50
C HIS A 105 -1.44 -12.10 -27.97
N ARG A 106 -2.55 -11.70 -28.59
CA ARG A 106 -2.63 -11.25 -29.99
C ARG A 106 -3.50 -10.00 -30.10
N LEU A 107 -3.04 -9.02 -30.87
CA LEU A 107 -3.84 -7.86 -31.28
C LEU A 107 -4.27 -8.02 -32.73
N MET A 108 -5.57 -8.01 -33.00
CA MET A 108 -6.14 -8.08 -34.35
C MET A 108 -6.63 -6.69 -34.78
N ILE A 109 -6.25 -6.27 -35.99
CA ILE A 109 -6.77 -5.09 -36.67
C ILE A 109 -7.55 -5.58 -37.89
N HIS A 110 -8.85 -5.29 -37.92
CA HIS A 110 -9.78 -5.73 -38.96
C HIS A 110 -10.84 -4.64 -39.26
N GLY A 111 -11.67 -4.84 -40.29
CA GLY A 111 -12.73 -3.89 -40.69
C GLY A 111 -12.42 -3.19 -42.01
N LEU A 112 -12.47 -1.85 -42.04
CA LEU A 112 -12.19 -1.05 -43.25
C LEU A 112 -10.68 -0.88 -43.48
N VAL A 113 -9.98 -2.00 -43.70
CA VAL A 113 -8.55 -2.07 -43.96
C VAL A 113 -8.28 -2.86 -45.23
N ASP A 114 -7.23 -2.52 -45.98
CA ASP A 114 -6.86 -3.26 -47.20
C ASP A 114 -6.44 -4.70 -46.88
N ARG A 115 -5.85 -4.92 -45.70
CA ARG A 115 -5.44 -6.22 -45.17
C ARG A 115 -5.68 -6.30 -43.68
N GLU A 116 -6.28 -7.39 -43.23
CA GLU A 116 -6.37 -7.71 -41.80
C GLU A 116 -4.99 -8.11 -41.27
N LEU A 117 -4.68 -7.68 -40.06
CA LEU A 117 -3.38 -7.91 -39.43
C LEU A 117 -3.55 -8.45 -38.02
N ILE A 118 -2.70 -9.40 -37.65
CA ILE A 118 -2.62 -9.95 -36.29
C ILE A 118 -1.19 -9.80 -35.81
N PHE A 119 -1.00 -9.18 -34.65
CA PHE A 119 0.31 -8.90 -34.07
C PHE A 119 0.49 -9.65 -32.75
N THR A 120 1.72 -10.11 -32.52
CA THR A 120 2.23 -10.54 -31.23
C THR A 120 2.72 -9.35 -30.39
N MET A 121 2.89 -9.55 -29.08
CA MET A 121 3.46 -8.50 -28.21
C MET A 121 4.88 -8.09 -28.62
N ASP A 122 5.70 -9.02 -29.12
CA ASP A 122 7.07 -8.71 -29.56
C ASP A 122 7.10 -7.89 -30.85
N GLU A 123 6.14 -8.10 -31.76
CA GLU A 123 5.99 -7.27 -32.95
C GLU A 123 5.48 -5.87 -32.60
N LEU A 124 4.53 -5.76 -31.66
CA LEU A 124 4.02 -4.46 -31.20
C LEU A 124 5.12 -3.59 -30.59
N LYS A 125 6.01 -4.18 -29.78
CA LYS A 125 7.12 -3.46 -29.12
C LYS A 125 8.18 -2.94 -30.10
N ARG A 126 8.19 -3.39 -31.35
CA ARG A 126 9.15 -2.92 -32.38
C ARG A 126 8.71 -1.62 -33.06
N PHE A 127 7.45 -1.22 -32.90
CA PHE A 127 6.97 0.07 -33.39
C PHE A 127 7.52 1.22 -32.54
N PRO A 128 7.64 2.44 -33.08
CA PRO A 128 8.03 3.61 -32.30
C PRO A 128 7.03 3.87 -31.15
N SER A 129 7.55 4.08 -29.94
CA SER A 129 6.77 4.60 -28.81
C SER A 129 6.73 6.11 -28.87
N VAL A 130 5.56 6.69 -28.61
CA VAL A 130 5.35 8.14 -28.43
C VAL A 130 5.20 8.48 -26.96
#